data_AF-A0A9E5MW32-F1
#
_entry.id   AF-A0A9E5MW32-F1
#
_cell.length_a   1.000
_cell.length_b   1.000
_cell.length_c   1.000
_cell.angle_alpha   90.00
_cell.angle_beta   90.00
_cell.angle_gamma   90.00
#
_symmetry.space_group_name_H-M   'P 1'
#
loop_
_entity.id
_entity.type
_entity.pdbx_description
1 polymer ?
#
loop_
_entity_poly.entity_id
_entity_poly.type
_entity_poly.pdbx_seq_one_letter_code
_entity_poly.pdbx_strand_id
1 'polypeptide(L)'
;MDALSNAGLSQAARLWPRHLGRPLLAAVLACLAAAALLLVTRRLAGGLHQPLTVPALAITGLLLATVGALIRQRTNQNLPSAPHPRQRPRAVLLSAMTTLAILALAGAVSLPDTPRAGLLALWIPIVVGECGWLVHRRRQTRPTTLANRPQPCRPPAGEGKLPQAAGQPGRAGEPLPKDISQHIQRTKTKDQRDSCCGWVRADFQPRQRTETIHLAFCPPFLATPSLAVQQLEGPDLQVKTAQVLPYGARLELRLNRACDEPVQTTIGFTAVEGQSAATE
;
A
#
# COMPACT_ATOMS: atom_id res chain seq x y z
N MET A 1 -19.34 12.42 19.87
CA MET A 1 -20.29 11.32 19.56
C MET A 1 -20.14 10.81 18.11
N ASP A 2 -18.98 10.97 17.47
CA ASP A 2 -18.79 10.62 16.04
C ASP A 2 -18.04 9.31 15.78
N ALA A 3 -17.54 8.64 16.82
CA ALA A 3 -16.73 7.43 16.67
C ALA A 3 -17.55 6.15 16.39
N LEU A 4 -18.82 6.11 16.78
CA LEU A 4 -19.67 4.91 16.64
C LEU A 4 -20.38 4.82 15.27
N SER A 5 -20.51 5.93 14.52
CA SER A 5 -21.18 5.93 13.21
C SER A 5 -20.31 5.33 12.08
N ASN A 6 -18.99 5.48 12.16
CA ASN A 6 -18.09 4.99 11.11
C ASN A 6 -17.81 3.47 11.16
N ALA A 7 -18.08 2.82 12.28
CA ALA A 7 -17.82 1.37 12.43
C ALA A 7 -18.78 0.52 11.58
N GLY A 8 -20.07 0.88 11.51
CA GLY A 8 -21.11 0.09 10.81
C GLY A 8 -20.99 0.10 9.28
N LEU A 9 -20.67 1.25 8.67
CA LEU A 9 -20.49 1.36 7.21
C LEU A 9 -19.30 0.52 6.70
N SER A 10 -18.30 0.29 7.55
CA SER A 10 -17.13 -0.50 7.21
C SER A 10 -17.37 -2.02 7.25
N GLN A 11 -18.42 -2.50 7.92
CA GLN A 11 -18.80 -3.92 7.94
C GLN A 11 -19.69 -4.28 6.75
N ALA A 12 -20.67 -3.43 6.40
CA ALA A 12 -21.53 -3.66 5.22
C ALA A 12 -20.71 -3.70 3.90
N ALA A 13 -19.65 -2.90 3.80
CA ALA A 13 -18.76 -2.91 2.63
C ALA A 13 -17.89 -4.18 2.52
N ARG A 14 -17.71 -4.93 3.62
CA ARG A 14 -16.87 -6.15 3.65
C ARG A 14 -17.58 -7.42 3.16
N LEU A 15 -18.91 -7.43 3.14
CA LEU A 15 -19.70 -8.59 2.70
C LEU A 15 -19.96 -8.62 1.19
N TRP A 16 -19.49 -7.63 0.42
CA TRP A 16 -19.68 -7.67 -1.02
C TRP A 16 -18.81 -8.79 -1.64
N PRO A 17 -19.40 -9.75 -2.37
CA PRO A 17 -18.63 -10.79 -3.04
C PRO A 17 -17.64 -10.16 -4.04
N ARG A 18 -16.34 -10.26 -3.71
CA ARG A 18 -15.24 -9.69 -4.51
C ARG A 18 -15.24 -10.16 -5.98
N HIS A 19 -15.88 -11.30 -6.27
CA HIS A 19 -15.99 -11.86 -7.61
C HIS A 19 -16.99 -11.13 -8.50
N LEU A 20 -18.06 -10.50 -7.96
CA LEU A 20 -19.02 -9.73 -8.77
C LEU A 20 -18.54 -8.31 -9.16
N GLY A 21 -17.56 -7.76 -8.43
CA GLY A 21 -17.19 -6.35 -8.61
C GLY A 21 -16.51 -6.03 -9.95
N ARG A 22 -15.71 -6.96 -10.48
CA ARG A 22 -14.94 -6.76 -11.73
C ARG A 22 -15.80 -6.72 -13.00
N PRO A 23 -16.70 -7.69 -13.27
CA PRO A 23 -17.53 -7.63 -14.48
C PRO A 23 -18.46 -6.41 -14.48
N LEU A 24 -19.00 -6.04 -13.31
CA LEU A 24 -19.82 -4.84 -13.19
C LEU A 24 -19.02 -3.57 -13.52
N LEU A 25 -17.80 -3.43 -12.98
CA LEU A 25 -16.94 -2.28 -13.28
C LEU A 25 -16.63 -2.18 -14.78
N ALA A 26 -16.31 -3.31 -15.42
CA ALA A 26 -16.05 -3.37 -16.85
C ALA A 26 -17.29 -3.00 -17.67
N ALA A 27 -18.47 -3.49 -17.28
CA ALA A 27 -19.74 -3.16 -17.93
C ALA A 27 -20.07 -1.67 -17.82
N VAL A 28 -19.92 -1.06 -16.63
CA VAL A 28 -20.13 0.37 -16.44
C VAL A 28 -19.16 1.20 -17.30
N LEU A 29 -17.88 0.82 -17.35
CA LEU A 29 -16.90 1.51 -18.18
C LEU A 29 -17.20 1.37 -19.68
N ALA A 30 -17.61 0.18 -20.12
CA ALA A 30 -18.02 -0.07 -21.50
C ALA A 30 -19.25 0.75 -21.88
N CYS A 31 -20.26 0.83 -21.00
CA CYS A 31 -21.44 1.67 -21.20
C CYS A 31 -21.07 3.16 -21.29
N LEU A 32 -20.17 3.66 -20.42
CA LEU A 32 -19.68 5.03 -20.50
C LEU A 32 -18.96 5.31 -21.82
N ALA A 33 -18.08 4.41 -22.25
CA ALA A 33 -17.36 4.55 -23.51
C ALA A 33 -18.30 4.51 -24.73
N ALA A 34 -19.29 3.62 -24.72
CA ALA A 34 -20.30 3.53 -25.78
C ALA A 34 -21.18 4.79 -25.84
N ALA A 35 -21.62 5.30 -24.68
CA ALA A 35 -22.38 6.55 -24.60
C ALA A 35 -21.56 7.74 -25.10
N ALA A 36 -20.26 7.80 -24.73
CA ALA A 36 -19.34 8.83 -25.22
C ALA A 36 -19.23 8.79 -26.74
N LEU A 37 -18.98 7.60 -27.30
CA LEU A 37 -18.86 7.41 -28.74
C LEU A 37 -20.15 7.78 -29.49
N LEU A 38 -21.31 7.35 -28.99
CA LEU A 38 -22.61 7.67 -29.58
C LEU A 38 -22.90 9.18 -29.57
N LEU A 39 -22.61 9.87 -28.47
CA LEU A 39 -22.85 11.32 -28.39
C LEU A 39 -21.87 12.11 -29.25
N VAL A 40 -20.59 11.72 -29.28
CA VAL A 40 -19.59 12.35 -30.16
C VAL A 40 -19.97 12.16 -31.63
N THR A 41 -20.32 10.93 -32.04
CA THR A 41 -20.73 10.66 -33.43
C THR A 41 -22.00 11.42 -33.80
N ARG A 42 -23.02 11.44 -32.94
CA ARG A 42 -24.23 12.25 -33.16
C ARG A 42 -23.94 13.73 -33.25
N ARG A 43 -23.02 14.25 -32.43
CA ARG A 43 -22.60 15.64 -32.51
C ARG A 43 -21.93 15.96 -33.84
N LEU A 44 -21.01 15.12 -34.29
CA LEU A 44 -20.30 15.31 -35.57
C LEU A 44 -21.25 15.22 -36.76
N ALA A 45 -22.32 14.43 -36.66
CA ALA A 45 -23.39 14.37 -37.64
C ALA A 45 -24.39 15.56 -37.57
N GLY A 46 -24.15 16.54 -36.69
CA GLY A 46 -25.04 17.69 -36.50
C GLY A 46 -26.33 17.39 -35.73
N GLY A 47 -26.54 16.17 -35.22
CA GLY A 47 -27.79 15.77 -34.58
C GLY A 47 -28.10 16.43 -33.22
N LEU A 48 -27.23 17.30 -32.72
CA LEU A 48 -27.37 17.98 -31.42
C LEU A 48 -27.37 19.50 -31.63
N HIS A 49 -28.56 20.08 -31.85
CA HIS A 49 -28.74 21.51 -32.05
C HIS A 49 -29.27 22.25 -30.82
N GLN A 50 -29.99 21.57 -29.92
CA GLN A 50 -30.57 22.21 -28.75
C GLN A 50 -29.63 22.08 -27.55
N PRO A 51 -29.15 23.20 -26.97
CA PRO A 51 -28.35 23.16 -25.76
C PRO A 51 -29.19 22.64 -24.59
N LEU A 52 -28.56 21.81 -23.76
CA LEU A 52 -29.13 21.37 -22.49
C LEU A 52 -29.35 22.59 -21.59
N THR A 53 -30.42 22.55 -20.82
CA THR A 53 -30.69 23.57 -19.80
C THR A 53 -29.56 23.57 -18.75
N VAL A 54 -29.30 24.72 -18.14
CA VAL A 54 -28.31 24.88 -17.06
C VAL A 54 -28.47 23.81 -15.96
N PRO A 55 -29.67 23.51 -15.42
CA PRO A 55 -29.82 22.46 -14.40
C PRO A 55 -29.51 21.07 -14.94
N ALA A 56 -29.86 20.75 -16.19
CA ALA A 56 -29.53 19.46 -16.80
C ALA A 56 -28.01 19.27 -16.94
N LEU A 57 -27.28 20.33 -17.32
CA LEU A 57 -25.81 20.33 -17.37
C LEU A 57 -25.17 20.16 -15.98
N ALA A 58 -25.70 20.83 -14.96
CA ALA A 58 -25.24 20.68 -13.58
C ALA A 58 -25.40 19.24 -13.08
N ILE A 59 -26.58 18.64 -13.29
CA ILE A 59 -26.86 17.24 -12.92
C ILE A 59 -25.92 16.29 -13.67
N THR A 60 -25.72 16.52 -14.96
CA THR A 60 -24.81 15.71 -15.79
C THR A 60 -23.38 15.77 -15.25
N GLY A 61 -22.87 16.96 -14.93
CA GLY A 61 -21.53 17.15 -14.36
C GLY A 61 -21.34 16.42 -13.03
N LEU A 62 -22.33 16.53 -12.13
CA LEU A 62 -22.31 15.84 -10.84
C LEU A 62 -22.35 14.31 -11.00
N LEU A 63 -23.19 13.81 -11.91
CA LEU A 63 -23.30 12.38 -12.19
C LEU A 63 -21.99 11.82 -12.78
N LEU A 64 -21.39 12.52 -13.74
CA LEU A 64 -20.10 12.09 -14.31
C LEU A 64 -18.98 12.10 -13.26
N ALA A 65 -18.92 13.14 -12.41
CA ALA A 65 -17.93 13.23 -11.35
C ALA A 65 -18.09 12.12 -10.30
N THR A 66 -19.33 11.83 -9.87
CA THR A 66 -19.62 10.77 -8.90
C THR A 66 -19.31 9.38 -9.45
N VAL A 67 -19.73 9.08 -10.68
CA VAL A 67 -19.39 7.81 -11.34
C VAL A 67 -17.87 7.65 -11.50
N GLY A 68 -17.17 8.70 -11.94
CA GLY A 68 -15.71 8.70 -12.03
C GLY A 68 -15.02 8.44 -10.68
N ALA A 69 -15.50 9.08 -9.60
CA ALA A 69 -15.00 8.86 -8.25
C ALA A 69 -15.23 7.42 -7.78
N LEU A 70 -16.41 6.85 -8.02
CA LEU A 70 -16.75 5.47 -7.63
C LEU A 70 -15.90 4.43 -8.37
N ILE A 71 -15.73 4.57 -9.69
CA ILE A 71 -14.87 3.70 -10.50
C ILE A 71 -13.44 3.70 -9.94
N ARG A 72 -12.90 4.89 -9.62
CA ARG A 72 -11.55 5.03 -9.09
C ARG A 72 -11.40 4.49 -7.68
N GLN A 73 -12.37 4.74 -6.80
CA GLN A 73 -12.38 4.19 -5.45
C GLN A 73 -12.39 2.66 -5.49
N ARG A 74 -13.27 2.06 -6.30
CA ARG A 74 -13.34 0.60 -6.48
C ARG A 74 -12.08 0.03 -7.12
N THR A 75 -11.50 0.72 -8.10
CA THR A 75 -10.24 0.30 -8.70
C THR A 75 -9.14 0.28 -7.65
N ASN A 76 -9.01 1.35 -6.85
CA ASN A 76 -7.97 1.49 -5.83
C ASN A 76 -8.11 0.50 -4.66
N GLN A 77 -9.34 0.23 -4.20
CA GLN A 77 -9.61 -0.77 -3.16
C GLN A 77 -9.23 -2.20 -3.57
N ASN A 78 -9.20 -2.48 -4.88
CA ASN A 78 -8.83 -3.79 -5.40
C ASN A 78 -7.31 -3.96 -5.61
N LEU A 79 -6.49 -2.91 -5.42
CA LEU A 79 -5.04 -3.09 -5.44
C LEU A 79 -4.58 -3.73 -4.12
N PRO A 80 -3.80 -4.82 -4.16
CA PRO A 80 -3.17 -5.38 -2.97
C PRO A 80 -2.26 -4.34 -2.30
N SER A 81 -2.20 -4.34 -0.97
CA SER A 81 -1.32 -3.44 -0.19
C SER A 81 0.17 -3.56 -0.55
N ALA A 82 0.57 -4.68 -1.15
CA ALA A 82 1.87 -4.88 -1.79
C ALA A 82 1.66 -5.09 -3.30
N PRO A 83 1.50 -4.02 -4.10
CA PRO A 83 1.23 -4.17 -5.51
C PRO A 83 2.45 -4.77 -6.21
N HIS A 84 2.31 -5.97 -6.78
CA HIS A 84 3.30 -6.51 -7.70
C HIS A 84 3.53 -5.52 -8.85
N PRO A 85 4.78 -5.33 -9.32
CA PRO A 85 5.13 -4.32 -10.33
C PRO A 85 4.33 -4.48 -11.64
N ARG A 86 3.87 -5.70 -11.96
CA ARG A 86 3.04 -6.00 -13.14
C ARG A 86 1.60 -5.50 -13.07
N GLN A 87 1.03 -5.22 -11.89
CA GLN A 87 -0.39 -4.82 -11.77
C GLN A 87 -0.59 -3.29 -11.83
N ARG A 88 0.45 -2.51 -11.55
CA ARG A 88 0.43 -1.04 -11.61
C ARG A 88 -0.02 -0.48 -12.96
N PRO A 89 0.48 -0.93 -14.14
CA PRO A 89 0.11 -0.32 -15.42
C PRO A 89 -1.38 -0.48 -15.76
N ARG A 90 -2.00 -1.59 -15.38
CA ARG A 90 -3.44 -1.84 -15.64
C ARG A 90 -4.33 -0.84 -14.90
N ALA A 91 -4.03 -0.56 -13.63
CA ALA A 91 -4.79 0.42 -12.85
C ALA A 91 -4.65 1.85 -13.42
N VAL A 92 -3.46 2.20 -13.91
CA VAL A 92 -3.24 3.49 -14.60
C VAL A 92 -4.04 3.58 -15.89
N LEU A 93 -4.00 2.53 -16.71
CA LEU A 93 -4.74 2.47 -17.97
C LEU A 93 -6.25 2.61 -17.76
N LEU A 94 -6.83 1.82 -16.84
CA LEU A 94 -8.26 1.91 -16.52
C LEU A 94 -8.66 3.31 -16.03
N SER A 95 -7.82 3.93 -15.19
CA SER A 95 -8.11 5.30 -14.73
C SER A 95 -8.01 6.32 -15.86
N ALA A 96 -7.05 6.16 -16.78
CA ALA A 96 -6.91 7.04 -17.94
C ALA A 96 -8.11 6.90 -18.90
N MET A 97 -8.56 5.67 -19.16
CA MET A 97 -9.75 5.40 -19.96
C MET A 97 -11.00 6.05 -19.35
N THR A 98 -11.14 5.98 -18.03
CA THR A 98 -12.27 6.61 -17.32
C THR A 98 -12.24 8.14 -17.48
N THR A 99 -11.08 8.78 -17.28
CA THR A 99 -10.92 10.22 -17.49
C THR A 99 -11.25 10.61 -18.93
N LEU A 100 -10.73 9.85 -19.91
CA LEU A 100 -10.99 10.12 -21.33
C LEU A 100 -12.48 10.01 -21.68
N ALA A 101 -13.18 9.00 -21.18
CA ALA A 101 -14.61 8.82 -21.40
C ALA A 101 -15.44 9.98 -20.80
N ILE A 102 -15.12 10.42 -19.58
CA ILE A 102 -15.78 11.54 -18.92
C ILE A 102 -15.56 12.85 -19.70
N LEU A 103 -14.32 13.11 -20.13
CA LEU A 103 -13.99 14.30 -20.91
C LEU A 103 -14.67 14.29 -22.28
N ALA A 104 -14.75 13.14 -22.95
CA ALA A 104 -15.45 12.99 -24.21
C ALA A 104 -16.96 13.25 -24.08
N LEU A 105 -17.60 12.73 -23.01
CA LEU A 105 -19.01 12.99 -22.71
C LEU A 105 -19.27 14.47 -22.41
N ALA A 106 -18.50 15.07 -21.51
CA ALA A 106 -18.62 16.48 -21.16
C ALA A 106 -18.36 17.40 -22.36
N GLY A 107 -17.37 17.02 -23.18
CA GLY A 107 -17.10 17.64 -24.47
C GLY A 107 -18.33 17.58 -25.36
N ALA A 108 -18.86 16.38 -25.64
CA ALA A 108 -19.98 16.16 -26.54
C ALA A 108 -21.25 16.98 -26.19
N VAL A 109 -21.54 17.17 -24.90
CA VAL A 109 -22.69 17.98 -24.45
C VAL A 109 -22.42 19.49 -24.38
N SER A 110 -21.17 19.93 -24.53
CA SER A 110 -20.79 21.35 -24.57
C SER A 110 -20.96 21.92 -25.97
N LEU A 111 -22.16 22.44 -26.28
CA LEU A 111 -22.48 23.11 -27.56
C LEU A 111 -22.07 24.59 -27.54
N PRO A 112 -21.75 25.21 -28.70
CA PRO A 112 -21.30 26.60 -28.77
C PRO A 112 -22.32 27.61 -28.20
N ASP A 113 -23.62 27.35 -28.35
CA ASP A 113 -24.69 28.22 -27.84
C ASP A 113 -25.06 27.94 -26.37
N THR A 114 -24.30 27.09 -25.69
CA THR A 114 -24.56 26.78 -24.28
C THR A 114 -24.25 27.99 -23.39
N PRO A 115 -25.15 28.39 -22.49
CA PRO A 115 -24.87 29.46 -21.54
C PRO A 115 -23.60 29.16 -20.72
N ARG A 116 -22.74 30.18 -20.53
CA ARG A 116 -21.47 30.05 -19.78
C ARG A 116 -21.67 29.45 -18.38
N ALA A 117 -22.77 29.81 -17.71
CA ALA A 117 -23.14 29.25 -16.41
C ALA A 117 -23.37 27.73 -16.46
N GLY A 118 -24.00 27.22 -17.52
CA GLY A 118 -24.21 25.79 -17.72
C GLY A 118 -22.89 25.04 -17.97
N LEU A 119 -21.99 25.62 -18.75
CA LEU A 119 -20.65 25.06 -18.97
C LEU A 119 -19.86 25.02 -17.65
N LEU A 120 -19.84 26.10 -16.88
CA LEU A 120 -19.18 26.11 -15.58
C LEU A 120 -19.77 25.07 -14.62
N ALA A 121 -21.11 24.95 -14.57
CA ALA A 121 -21.80 23.97 -13.75
C ALA A 121 -21.48 22.51 -14.13
N LEU A 122 -21.26 22.24 -15.43
CA LEU A 122 -20.81 20.94 -15.92
C LEU A 122 -19.35 20.64 -15.54
N TRP A 123 -18.45 21.58 -15.82
CA TRP A 123 -17.00 21.33 -15.79
C TRP A 123 -16.37 21.41 -14.39
N ILE A 124 -16.86 22.29 -13.51
CA ILE A 124 -16.32 22.43 -12.14
C ILE A 124 -16.30 21.10 -11.37
N PRO A 125 -17.42 20.36 -11.23
CA PRO A 125 -17.41 19.10 -10.46
C PRO A 125 -16.48 18.04 -11.07
N ILE A 126 -16.36 18.00 -12.40
CA ILE A 126 -15.45 17.09 -13.10
C ILE A 126 -14.00 17.43 -12.75
N VAL A 127 -13.60 18.69 -12.91
CA VAL A 127 -12.23 19.15 -12.61
C VAL A 127 -11.88 18.93 -11.13
N VAL A 128 -12.79 19.29 -10.22
CA VAL A 128 -12.60 19.07 -8.78
C VAL A 128 -12.43 17.58 -8.47
N GLY A 129 -13.25 16.72 -9.08
CA GLY A 129 -13.16 15.26 -8.94
C GLY A 129 -11.82 14.68 -9.45
N GLU A 130 -11.36 15.10 -10.63
CA GLU A 130 -10.07 14.67 -11.19
C GLU A 130 -8.88 15.16 -10.36
N CYS A 131 -8.87 16.45 -9.99
CA CYS A 131 -7.81 17.05 -9.17
C CYS A 131 -7.75 16.41 -7.78
N GLY A 132 -8.90 16.22 -7.13
CA GLY A 132 -9.00 15.55 -5.83
C GLY A 132 -8.44 14.14 -5.87
N TRP A 133 -8.77 13.37 -6.91
CA TRP A 133 -8.20 12.04 -7.10
C TRP A 133 -6.68 12.07 -7.34
N LEU A 134 -6.17 12.97 -8.18
CA LEU A 134 -4.73 13.10 -8.43
C LEU A 134 -3.96 13.44 -7.15
N VAL A 135 -4.49 14.36 -6.33
CA VAL A 135 -3.91 14.72 -5.02
C VAL A 135 -3.95 13.52 -4.08
N HIS A 136 -5.08 12.83 -3.98
CA HIS A 136 -5.24 11.65 -3.13
C HIS A 136 -4.27 10.53 -3.54
N ARG A 137 -4.18 10.23 -4.84
CA ARG A 137 -3.25 9.26 -5.40
C ARG A 137 -1.80 9.66 -5.11
N ARG A 138 -1.42 10.93 -5.31
CA ARG A 138 -0.08 11.43 -4.98
C ARG A 138 0.24 11.27 -3.50
N ARG A 139 -0.73 11.52 -2.60
CA ARG A 139 -0.55 11.33 -1.14
C ARG A 139 -0.34 9.85 -0.79
N GLN A 140 -1.08 8.94 -1.41
CA GLN A 140 -0.90 7.49 -1.19
C GLN A 140 0.41 6.96 -1.78
N THR A 141 0.83 7.48 -2.93
CA THR A 141 2.10 7.07 -3.55
C THR A 141 3.30 7.84 -3.03
N ARG A 142 3.11 8.86 -2.20
CA ARG A 142 4.24 9.54 -1.56
C ARG A 142 4.86 8.50 -0.63
N PRO A 143 6.07 8.01 -0.93
CA PRO A 143 6.78 7.21 0.04
C PRO A 143 6.83 8.05 1.31
N THR A 144 6.49 7.45 2.44
CA THR A 144 6.49 8.05 3.78
C THR A 144 7.92 8.39 4.21
N THR A 145 8.60 9.18 3.39
CA THR A 145 10.03 9.50 3.48
C THR A 145 10.24 10.75 4.33
N LEU A 146 9.18 11.52 4.60
CA LEU A 146 9.25 12.79 5.34
C LEU A 146 8.82 12.70 6.81
N ALA A 147 8.14 11.62 7.23
CA ALA A 147 7.81 11.42 8.65
C ALA A 147 9.00 10.88 9.47
N ASN A 148 10.07 10.45 8.79
CA ASN A 148 11.36 10.10 9.39
C ASN A 148 12.45 11.10 8.98
N ARG A 149 12.10 12.40 8.91
CA ARG A 149 13.15 13.41 9.08
C ARG A 149 13.66 13.20 10.51
N PRO A 150 14.93 12.81 10.74
CA PRO A 150 15.44 12.65 12.09
C PRO A 150 15.15 13.97 12.80
N GLN A 151 14.27 13.91 13.80
CA GLN A 151 14.15 15.00 14.75
C GLN A 151 15.58 15.15 15.28
N PRO A 152 16.25 16.31 15.11
CA PRO A 152 17.54 16.51 15.74
C PRO A 152 17.33 16.18 17.20
N CYS A 153 17.98 15.11 17.69
CA CYS A 153 17.93 14.78 19.10
C CYS A 153 18.34 16.06 19.81
N ARG A 154 17.38 16.79 20.37
CA ARG A 154 17.67 17.93 21.23
C ARG A 154 18.38 17.28 22.41
N PRO A 155 19.70 17.47 22.58
CA PRO A 155 20.39 16.85 23.69
C PRO A 155 19.67 17.33 24.96
N PRO A 156 19.22 16.43 25.85
CA PRO A 156 18.77 16.87 27.15
C PRO A 156 19.94 17.60 27.80
N ALA A 157 19.79 18.90 28.01
CA ALA A 157 20.71 19.69 28.81
C ALA A 157 20.56 19.22 30.25
N GLY A 158 21.29 18.17 30.59
CA GLY A 158 21.27 17.52 31.89
C GLY A 158 22.35 16.46 31.90
N GLU A 159 23.50 16.81 32.48
CA GLU A 159 24.59 15.91 32.84
C GLU A 159 24.11 14.91 33.90
N GLY A 160 23.27 13.97 33.50
CA GLY A 160 22.98 12.77 34.26
C GLY A 160 23.84 11.65 33.70
N LYS A 161 24.77 11.12 34.51
CA LYS A 161 25.53 9.89 34.25
C LYS A 161 24.67 8.87 33.50
N LEU A 162 24.96 8.67 32.21
CA LEU A 162 24.37 7.59 31.42
C LEU A 162 24.87 6.25 32.00
N PRO A 163 23.98 5.32 32.37
CA PRO A 163 24.39 3.96 32.67
C PRO A 163 24.97 3.34 31.40
N GLN A 164 26.22 2.94 31.49
CA GLN A 164 26.98 2.26 30.45
C GLN A 164 26.45 0.83 30.28
N ALA A 165 25.25 0.69 29.73
CA ALA A 165 24.59 -0.58 29.43
C ALA A 165 24.47 -0.73 27.90
N ALA A 166 25.59 -0.74 27.20
CA ALA A 166 25.67 -1.31 25.87
C ALA A 166 25.72 -2.85 26.00
N GLY A 167 24.60 -3.43 26.43
CA GLY A 167 24.41 -4.88 26.46
C GLY A 167 24.39 -5.41 25.03
N GLN A 168 25.31 -6.33 24.74
CA GLN A 168 25.20 -7.19 23.57
C GLN A 168 23.84 -7.92 23.64
N PRO A 169 23.08 -8.01 22.54
CA PRO A 169 21.83 -8.75 22.54
C PRO A 169 22.14 -10.22 22.83
N GLY A 170 21.68 -10.70 23.99
CA GLY A 170 21.76 -12.10 24.39
C GLY A 170 23.20 -12.61 24.53
N ARG A 171 23.80 -12.41 25.70
CA ARG A 171 24.83 -13.37 26.14
C ARG A 171 24.18 -14.75 26.12
N ALA A 172 24.82 -15.71 25.43
CA ALA A 172 24.39 -17.10 25.42
C ALA A 172 24.11 -17.56 26.87
N GLY A 173 22.85 -17.86 27.18
CA GLY A 173 22.43 -18.37 28.49
C GLY A 173 21.36 -17.56 29.24
N GLU A 174 20.99 -16.35 28.80
CA GLU A 174 19.85 -15.64 29.43
C GLU A 174 18.52 -16.16 28.85
N PRO A 175 17.59 -16.65 29.69
CA PRO A 175 16.34 -17.24 29.22
C PRO A 175 15.45 -16.19 28.53
N LEU A 176 14.97 -16.52 27.33
CA LEU A 176 14.14 -15.62 26.54
C LEU A 176 12.73 -15.48 27.15
N PRO A 177 12.18 -14.25 27.25
CA PRO A 177 10.81 -14.05 27.72
C PRO A 177 9.81 -14.86 26.90
N LYS A 178 8.96 -15.65 27.57
CA LYS A 178 8.02 -16.58 26.93
C LYS A 178 6.89 -15.88 26.19
N ASP A 179 6.51 -14.69 26.63
CA ASP A 179 5.34 -13.96 26.11
C ASP A 179 5.65 -13.03 24.94
N ILE A 180 6.93 -12.97 24.51
CA ILE A 180 7.38 -12.12 23.41
C ILE A 180 7.62 -13.02 22.19
N SER A 181 6.85 -12.81 21.13
CA SER A 181 7.00 -13.55 19.86
C SER A 181 8.18 -13.04 19.03
N GLN A 182 8.55 -11.77 19.18
CA GLN A 182 9.61 -11.14 18.43
C GLN A 182 10.25 -10.01 19.22
N HIS A 183 11.59 -9.96 19.21
CA HIS A 183 12.37 -8.86 19.74
C HIS A 183 13.33 -8.36 18.67
N ILE A 184 13.28 -7.06 18.37
CA ILE A 184 14.15 -6.42 17.39
C ILE A 184 14.79 -5.19 18.03
N GLN A 185 16.11 -5.14 18.00
CA GLN A 185 16.91 -4.00 18.44
C GLN A 185 17.70 -3.43 17.26
N ARG A 186 17.64 -2.10 17.10
CA ARG A 186 18.41 -1.37 16.10
C ARG A 186 19.52 -0.58 16.78
N THR A 187 20.73 -0.64 16.24
CA THR A 187 21.90 0.04 16.77
C THR A 187 22.76 0.59 15.63
N LYS A 188 23.74 1.43 15.96
CA LYS A 188 24.82 1.82 15.06
C LYS A 188 26.07 1.01 15.40
N THR A 189 26.73 0.45 14.38
CA THR A 189 28.01 -0.23 14.57
C THR A 189 29.12 0.79 14.87
N LYS A 190 30.32 0.31 15.23
CA LYS A 190 31.50 1.19 15.42
C LYS A 190 31.81 2.03 14.17
N ASP A 191 31.51 1.50 12.98
CA ASP A 191 31.70 2.18 11.70
C ASP A 191 30.53 3.13 11.33
N GLN A 192 29.63 3.45 12.27
CA GLN A 192 28.41 4.26 12.04
C GLN A 192 27.41 3.67 11.03
N ARG A 193 27.57 2.40 10.65
CA ARG A 193 26.60 1.68 9.81
C ARG A 193 25.38 1.28 10.62
N ASP A 194 24.24 1.23 9.94
CA ASP A 194 23.02 0.75 10.55
C ASP A 194 23.08 -0.78 10.79
N SER A 195 22.59 -1.22 11.96
CA SER A 195 22.54 -2.62 12.35
C SER A 195 21.22 -2.92 13.05
N CYS A 196 20.63 -4.06 12.72
CA CYS A 196 19.40 -4.54 13.31
C CYS A 196 19.59 -5.99 13.72
N CYS A 197 19.35 -6.31 14.98
CA CYS A 197 19.57 -7.63 15.55
C CYS A 197 18.41 -8.02 16.44
N GLY A 198 18.24 -9.30 16.71
CA GLY A 198 17.14 -9.76 17.52
C GLY A 198 16.85 -11.22 17.34
N TRP A 199 15.65 -11.60 17.73
CA TRP A 199 15.17 -12.97 17.61
C TRP A 199 13.67 -12.99 17.36
N VAL A 200 13.19 -14.10 16.82
CA VAL A 200 11.79 -14.31 16.45
C VAL A 200 11.43 -15.77 16.68
N ARG A 201 10.20 -16.01 17.16
CA ARG A 201 9.64 -17.34 17.36
C ARG A 201 8.84 -17.76 16.14
N ALA A 202 8.99 -19.01 15.73
CA ALA A 202 8.14 -19.67 14.73
C ALA A 202 7.40 -20.82 15.37
N ASP A 203 6.09 -20.85 15.11
CA ASP A 203 5.19 -21.90 15.60
C ASP A 203 4.86 -22.85 14.44
N PHE A 204 5.21 -24.13 14.61
CA PHE A 204 4.85 -25.20 13.70
C PHE A 204 3.61 -25.92 14.22
N GLN A 205 2.60 -26.06 13.37
CA GLN A 205 1.44 -26.89 13.65
C GLN A 205 1.80 -28.39 13.56
N PRO A 206 0.99 -29.29 14.16
CA PRO A 206 1.13 -30.72 13.97
C PRO A 206 1.27 -31.10 12.50
N ARG A 207 2.27 -31.92 12.20
CA ARG A 207 2.65 -32.41 10.85
C ARG A 207 3.10 -31.32 9.87
N GLN A 208 3.19 -30.06 10.29
CA GLN A 208 3.75 -28.98 9.48
C GLN A 208 5.28 -29.11 9.46
N ARG A 209 5.86 -29.14 8.27
CA ARG A 209 7.32 -29.22 8.10
C ARG A 209 7.95 -27.88 7.74
N THR A 210 7.18 -26.93 7.23
CA THR A 210 7.69 -25.65 6.71
C THR A 210 6.92 -24.47 7.27
N GLU A 211 7.63 -23.43 7.68
CA GLU A 211 7.08 -22.16 8.17
C GLU A 211 7.80 -20.98 7.50
N THR A 212 7.12 -19.85 7.34
CA THR A 212 7.71 -18.64 6.73
C THR A 212 7.69 -17.49 7.72
N ILE A 213 8.87 -16.97 8.05
CA ILE A 213 8.99 -15.77 8.88
C ILE A 213 9.25 -14.54 8.00
N HIS A 214 8.56 -13.46 8.33
CA HIS A 214 8.82 -12.13 7.78
C HIS A 214 9.47 -11.23 8.84
N LEU A 215 10.70 -10.80 8.58
CA LEU A 215 11.38 -9.78 9.36
C LEU A 215 11.10 -8.41 8.75
N ALA A 216 10.65 -7.45 9.56
CA ALA A 216 10.44 -6.08 9.13
C ALA A 216 11.53 -5.16 9.71
N PHE A 217 12.16 -4.35 8.87
CA PHE A 217 13.11 -3.34 9.28
C PHE A 217 12.43 -1.96 9.22
N CYS A 218 12.22 -1.35 10.38
CA CYS A 218 11.65 -0.02 10.50
C CYS A 218 12.59 0.90 11.30
N PRO A 219 13.12 1.99 10.71
CA PRO A 219 13.05 2.36 9.29
C PRO A 219 13.68 1.33 8.34
N PRO A 220 13.46 1.40 7.01
CA PRO A 220 14.27 0.60 6.09
C PRO A 220 15.76 0.98 6.20
N PHE A 221 16.65 0.03 5.90
CA PHE A 221 18.06 0.31 5.65
C PHE A 221 18.23 1.20 4.41
N LEU A 222 19.37 1.90 4.26
CA LEU A 222 19.62 2.70 3.05
C LEU A 222 19.95 1.82 1.85
N ALA A 223 20.59 0.68 2.09
CA ALA A 223 20.90 -0.36 1.11
C ALA A 223 20.40 -1.72 1.58
N THR A 224 20.41 -2.72 0.70
CA THR A 224 20.08 -4.10 1.09
C THR A 224 21.09 -4.58 2.14
N PRO A 225 20.65 -4.98 3.36
CA PRO A 225 21.58 -5.40 4.39
C PRO A 225 22.15 -6.79 4.12
N SER A 226 23.32 -7.07 4.68
CA SER A 226 23.82 -8.44 4.87
C SER A 226 23.12 -9.06 6.06
N LEU A 227 22.48 -10.22 5.88
CA LEU A 227 21.69 -10.90 6.91
C LEU A 227 22.35 -12.22 7.32
N ALA A 228 22.66 -12.36 8.61
CA ALA A 228 23.06 -13.60 9.25
C ALA A 228 21.90 -14.12 10.13
N VAL A 229 21.67 -15.43 10.10
CA VAL A 229 20.59 -16.10 10.84
C VAL A 229 21.14 -17.35 11.54
N GLN A 230 20.64 -17.63 12.73
CA GLN A 230 21.02 -18.80 13.52
C GLN A 230 19.81 -19.29 14.32
N GLN A 231 19.64 -20.62 14.42
CA GLN A 231 18.67 -21.20 15.35
C GLN A 231 19.22 -21.12 16.78
N LEU A 232 18.41 -20.60 17.71
CA LEU A 232 18.76 -20.47 19.12
C LEU A 232 18.14 -21.59 19.95
N GLU A 233 16.88 -21.97 19.68
CA GLU A 233 16.12 -22.95 20.45
C GLU A 233 15.17 -23.77 19.57
N GLY A 234 14.71 -24.92 20.08
CA GLY A 234 13.74 -25.80 19.41
C GLY A 234 14.39 -26.99 18.65
N PRO A 235 13.60 -27.79 17.93
CA PRO A 235 14.06 -28.95 17.19
C PRO A 235 14.90 -28.55 15.96
N ASP A 236 15.83 -29.43 15.55
CA ASP A 236 16.71 -29.15 14.41
C ASP A 236 15.94 -28.82 13.12
N LEU A 237 16.31 -27.70 12.50
CA LEU A 237 15.71 -27.24 11.26
C LEU A 237 16.73 -26.60 10.33
N GLN A 238 16.37 -26.56 9.05
CA GLN A 238 17.08 -25.80 8.03
C GLN A 238 16.47 -24.41 7.89
N VAL A 239 17.30 -23.36 7.99
CA VAL A 239 16.92 -21.97 7.72
C VAL A 239 17.40 -21.58 6.32
N LYS A 240 16.48 -21.15 5.46
CA LYS A 240 16.82 -20.59 4.14
C LYS A 240 16.38 -19.13 4.05
N THR A 241 17.31 -18.24 3.73
CA THR A 241 17.00 -16.84 3.43
C THR A 241 16.46 -16.73 2.01
N ALA A 242 15.14 -16.61 1.88
CA ALA A 242 14.47 -16.56 0.57
C ALA A 242 14.57 -15.18 -0.08
N GLN A 243 14.58 -14.11 0.72
CA GLN A 243 14.64 -12.73 0.23
C GLN A 243 15.22 -11.80 1.30
N VAL A 244 16.07 -10.86 0.89
CA VAL A 244 16.55 -9.75 1.72
C VAL A 244 16.37 -8.45 0.96
N LEU A 245 15.71 -7.48 1.60
CA LEU A 245 15.42 -6.16 1.07
C LEU A 245 15.70 -5.11 2.16
N PRO A 246 15.86 -3.82 1.79
CA PRO A 246 16.11 -2.77 2.78
C PRO A 246 15.03 -2.65 3.86
N TYR A 247 13.78 -2.97 3.55
CA TYR A 247 12.65 -2.88 4.49
C TYR A 247 12.30 -4.20 5.19
N GLY A 248 12.98 -5.31 4.87
CA GLY A 248 12.69 -6.59 5.51
C GLY A 248 13.36 -7.80 4.86
N ALA A 249 13.18 -8.96 5.47
CA ALA A 249 13.65 -10.23 4.96
C ALA A 249 12.60 -11.34 5.11
N ARG A 250 12.67 -12.34 4.23
CA ARG A 250 11.84 -13.55 4.28
C ARG A 250 12.72 -14.76 4.55
N LEU A 251 12.42 -15.46 5.63
CA LEU A 251 13.06 -16.71 6.01
C LEU A 251 12.08 -17.86 5.78
N GLU A 252 12.55 -18.92 5.14
CA GLU A 252 11.85 -20.19 5.00
C GLU A 252 12.51 -21.18 5.97
N LEU A 253 11.74 -21.64 6.95
CA LEU A 253 12.18 -22.61 7.94
C LEU A 253 11.65 -23.99 7.56
N ARG A 254 12.49 -25.02 7.65
CA ARG A 254 12.10 -26.40 7.37
C ARG A 254 12.59 -27.34 8.46
N LEU A 255 11.67 -27.93 9.22
CA LEU A 255 12.00 -28.97 10.19
C LEU A 255 12.62 -30.19 9.49
N ASN A 256 13.66 -30.74 10.10
CA ASN A 256 14.29 -31.96 9.59
C ASN A 256 13.31 -33.13 9.60
N ARG A 257 12.52 -33.24 10.68
CA ARG A 257 11.43 -34.20 10.86
C ARG A 257 10.15 -33.45 11.26
N ALA A 258 9.01 -33.84 10.69
CA ALA A 258 7.72 -33.31 11.13
C ALA A 258 7.36 -33.83 12.52
N CYS A 259 6.79 -32.98 13.37
CA CYS A 259 6.35 -33.32 14.72
C CYS A 259 4.84 -33.59 14.74
N ASP A 260 4.39 -34.53 15.57
CA ASP A 260 2.95 -34.82 15.74
C ASP A 260 2.26 -33.85 16.70
N GLU A 261 3.06 -33.10 17.49
CA GLU A 261 2.60 -32.05 18.40
C GLU A 261 3.02 -30.67 17.88
N PRO A 262 2.35 -29.58 18.29
CA PRO A 262 2.80 -28.23 17.97
C PRO A 262 4.18 -27.95 18.58
N VAL A 263 5.08 -27.36 17.80
CA VAL A 263 6.44 -27.06 18.27
C VAL A 263 6.82 -25.64 17.92
N GLN A 264 7.49 -24.98 18.87
CA GLN A 264 8.04 -23.64 18.68
C GLN A 264 9.57 -23.72 18.53
N THR A 265 10.12 -22.89 17.65
CA THR A 265 11.56 -22.66 17.50
C THR A 265 11.87 -21.17 17.58
N THR A 266 13.07 -20.84 18.05
CA THR A 266 13.54 -19.46 18.10
C THR A 266 14.70 -19.25 17.13
N ILE A 267 14.58 -18.25 16.26
CA ILE A 267 15.60 -17.86 15.29
C ILE A 267 16.18 -16.51 15.68
N GLY A 268 17.49 -16.46 15.91
CA GLY A 268 18.27 -15.25 16.07
C GLY A 268 18.71 -14.70 14.71
N PHE A 269 18.80 -13.37 14.60
CA PHE A 269 19.27 -12.73 13.37
C PHE A 269 20.09 -11.46 13.66
N THR A 270 20.99 -11.17 12.73
CA THR A 270 21.72 -9.89 12.65
C THR A 270 21.74 -9.43 11.20
N ALA A 271 21.24 -8.23 10.96
CA ALA A 271 21.24 -7.53 9.68
C ALA A 271 22.13 -6.29 9.80
N VAL A 272 23.16 -6.18 8.95
CA VAL A 272 24.04 -5.02 8.90
C VAL A 272 23.93 -4.38 7.54
N GLU A 273 23.84 -3.06 7.49
CA GLU A 273 23.79 -2.30 6.24
C GLU A 273 24.92 -2.71 5.29
N GLY A 274 24.52 -3.13 4.08
CA GLY A 274 25.47 -3.49 3.02
C GLY A 274 26.22 -2.25 2.54
N GLN A 275 27.47 -2.43 2.14
CA GLN A 275 28.17 -1.36 1.42
C GLN A 275 27.43 -1.18 0.09
N SER A 276 26.91 0.03 -0.15
CA SER A 276 26.38 0.37 -1.47
C SER A 276 27.55 0.22 -2.44
N ALA A 277 27.51 -0.78 -3.33
CA ALA A 277 28.46 -0.88 -4.40
C ALA A 277 28.33 0.42 -5.19
N ALA A 278 29.30 1.33 -5.01
CA ALA A 278 29.39 2.53 -5.81
C ALA A 278 29.52 2.05 -7.24
N THR A 279 28.49 2.31 -8.04
CA THR A 279 28.54 2.04 -9.47
C THR A 279 29.56 3.00 -10.05
N GLU A 280 30.76 2.49 -10.37
CA GLU A 280 31.73 3.18 -11.23
C GLU A 280 31.17 3.34 -12.65
#